data_AF-A0A4V2DBK2-F1
#
_entry.id   AF-A0A4V2DBK2-F1
#
_cell.length_a   1.000
_cell.length_b   1.000
_cell.length_c   1.000
_cell.angle_alpha   90.00
_cell.angle_beta   90.00
_cell.angle_gamma   90.00
#
_symmetry.space_group_name_H-M   'P 1'
#
loop_
_entity.id
_entity.type
_entity.pdbx_description
1 polymer ?
#
loop_
_entity_poly.entity_id
_entity_poly.type
_entity_poly.pdbx_seq_one_letter_code
_entity_poly.pdbx_strand_id
1 'polypeptide(L)'
;MAEDSAPRFSFPAICRKKVTAAFDGGRLTSDGGVLLLAQAEQRLGIAERLAACITDPRDRARVAHDLGDILRARMLAIACGYEDADDLDTLRHDPGFKLALGKLPGGAIGLASQPTMSRWENAPTTRELVRMTGALVDLYCASYPAPPAAVTLDIDETVDIVHGGQQLSFWNGHYGERCFLLIHVYDTATGRPVAMLLRTGKTPSGAETAGHVRRLIRRIRSHWPDSHITLRG
;
A
#
# COMPACT_ATOMS: atom_id res chain seq x y z
N MET A 1 -42.36 -20.35 -8.22
CA MET A 1 -40.92 -20.10 -7.98
C MET A 1 -40.75 -18.61 -7.89
N ALA A 2 -40.47 -18.08 -6.69
CA ALA A 2 -40.07 -16.69 -6.57
C ALA A 2 -38.64 -16.59 -7.12
N GLU A 3 -38.42 -15.76 -8.14
CA GLU A 3 -37.08 -15.42 -8.60
C GLU A 3 -36.34 -14.77 -7.43
N ASP A 4 -35.40 -15.51 -6.85
CA ASP A 4 -34.48 -15.06 -5.81
C ASP A 4 -33.40 -14.16 -6.44
N SER A 5 -33.83 -13.09 -7.11
CA SER A 5 -32.90 -12.09 -7.62
C SER A 5 -32.50 -11.18 -6.46
N ALA A 6 -31.35 -11.45 -5.87
CA ALA A 6 -30.78 -10.57 -4.86
C ALA A 6 -30.79 -9.09 -5.35
N PRO A 7 -31.10 -8.13 -4.47
CA PRO A 7 -31.39 -6.75 -4.88
C PRO A 7 -30.21 -6.11 -5.59
N ARG A 8 -30.48 -5.48 -6.74
CA ARG A 8 -29.51 -4.64 -7.46
C ARG A 8 -29.16 -3.44 -6.59
N PHE A 9 -27.88 -3.18 -6.39
CA PHE A 9 -27.40 -1.96 -5.73
C PHE A 9 -26.41 -1.21 -6.63
N SER A 10 -26.36 0.12 -6.44
CA SER A 10 -25.59 1.02 -7.31
C SER A 10 -24.30 1.47 -6.63
N PHE A 11 -23.24 1.58 -7.42
CA PHE A 11 -21.97 2.18 -7.02
C PHE A 11 -21.85 3.61 -7.60
N PRO A 12 -20.89 4.43 -7.10
CA PRO A 12 -20.53 5.68 -7.76
C PRO A 12 -20.28 5.48 -9.26
N ALA A 13 -20.66 6.48 -10.06
CA ALA A 13 -20.48 6.42 -11.51
C ALA A 13 -19.00 6.44 -11.89
N ILE A 14 -18.62 5.61 -12.86
CA ILE A 14 -17.25 5.52 -13.39
C ILE A 14 -17.27 5.92 -14.86
N CYS A 15 -16.39 6.83 -15.27
CA CYS A 15 -16.36 7.40 -16.62
C CYS A 15 -17.75 7.88 -17.10
N ARG A 16 -18.54 8.50 -16.20
CA ARG A 16 -19.93 8.95 -16.45
C ARG A 16 -20.91 7.82 -16.78
N LYS A 17 -20.57 6.56 -16.50
CA LYS A 17 -21.46 5.41 -16.64
C LYS A 17 -21.97 4.96 -15.27
N LYS A 18 -23.26 4.63 -15.19
CA LYS A 18 -23.86 4.02 -14.00
C LYS A 18 -23.29 2.62 -13.81
N VAL A 19 -22.88 2.31 -12.59
CA VAL A 19 -22.34 1.00 -12.20
C VAL A 19 -23.33 0.34 -11.24
N THR A 20 -23.75 -0.88 -11.55
CA THR A 20 -24.70 -1.66 -10.75
C THR A 20 -24.19 -3.08 -10.57
N ALA A 21 -24.24 -3.61 -9.35
CA ALA A 21 -24.11 -5.04 -9.13
C ALA A 21 -25.45 -5.72 -9.47
N ALA A 22 -25.36 -6.85 -10.17
CA ALA A 22 -26.47 -7.72 -10.51
C ALA A 22 -26.02 -9.18 -10.44
N PHE A 23 -26.97 -10.09 -10.20
CA PHE A 23 -26.73 -11.54 -10.09
C PHE A 23 -27.29 -12.27 -11.31
N ASP A 24 -27.12 -11.69 -12.51
CA ASP A 24 -27.70 -12.14 -13.77
C ASP A 24 -26.68 -12.79 -14.73
N GLY A 25 -25.47 -13.10 -14.24
CA GLY A 25 -24.49 -13.89 -14.99
C GLY A 25 -23.71 -13.12 -16.06
N GLY A 26 -23.74 -11.78 -16.07
CA GLY A 26 -23.01 -10.92 -17.01
C GLY A 26 -21.48 -10.94 -16.83
N ARG A 27 -20.87 -9.77 -16.66
CA ARG A 27 -19.43 -9.69 -16.31
C ARG A 27 -19.27 -10.00 -14.84
N LEU A 28 -18.65 -11.13 -14.53
CA LEU A 28 -18.49 -11.63 -13.17
C LEU A 28 -17.11 -11.27 -12.60
N THR A 29 -17.06 -11.06 -11.29
CA THR A 29 -15.85 -10.93 -10.50
C THR A 29 -16.08 -11.67 -9.18
N SER A 30 -15.05 -12.36 -8.69
CA SER A 30 -15.05 -12.94 -7.34
C SER A 30 -14.59 -11.93 -6.28
N ASP A 31 -14.07 -10.78 -6.71
CA ASP A 31 -13.39 -9.78 -5.89
C ASP A 31 -14.27 -8.55 -5.66
N GLY A 32 -15.59 -8.69 -5.54
CA GLY A 32 -16.50 -7.55 -5.39
C GLY A 32 -16.13 -6.60 -4.23
N GLY A 33 -15.48 -7.11 -3.18
CA GLY A 33 -14.97 -6.33 -2.05
C GLY A 33 -13.87 -5.32 -2.42
N VAL A 34 -13.18 -5.51 -3.55
CA VAL A 34 -12.13 -4.60 -4.03
C VAL A 34 -12.65 -3.17 -4.25
N LEU A 35 -13.94 -3.01 -4.54
CA LEU A 35 -14.57 -1.70 -4.71
C LEU A 35 -14.63 -0.92 -3.39
N LEU A 36 -14.80 -1.59 -2.25
CA LEU A 36 -14.76 -0.95 -0.93
C LEU A 36 -13.33 -0.49 -0.60
N LEU A 37 -12.35 -1.34 -0.88
CA LEU A 37 -10.94 -1.02 -0.70
C LEU A 37 -10.53 0.16 -1.60
N ALA A 38 -11.02 0.20 -2.84
CA ALA A 38 -10.79 1.32 -3.75
C ALA A 38 -11.37 2.64 -3.23
N GLN A 39 -12.55 2.62 -2.61
CA GLN A 39 -13.11 3.82 -1.97
C GLN A 39 -12.27 4.28 -0.77
N ALA A 40 -11.74 3.36 0.02
CA ALA A 40 -10.83 3.69 1.11
C ALA A 40 -9.51 4.28 0.59
N GLU A 41 -8.91 3.66 -0.43
CA GLU A 41 -7.70 4.16 -1.08
C GLU A 41 -7.92 5.55 -1.67
N GLN A 42 -9.02 5.78 -2.38
CA GLN A 42 -9.34 7.09 -2.98
C GLN A 42 -9.48 8.20 -1.93
N ARG A 43 -10.03 7.88 -0.74
CA ARG A 43 -10.14 8.84 0.37
C ARG A 43 -8.78 9.19 0.98
N LEU A 44 -7.88 8.22 1.07
CA LEU A 44 -6.56 8.39 1.68
C LEU A 44 -5.51 8.92 0.67
N GLY A 45 -5.69 8.60 -0.62
CA GLY A 45 -4.79 8.94 -1.72
C GLY A 45 -3.40 8.29 -1.59
N ILE A 46 -3.32 7.07 -1.06
CA ILE A 46 -2.04 6.42 -0.72
C ILE A 46 -1.20 6.19 -1.99
N ALA A 47 -1.80 5.63 -3.04
CA ALA A 47 -1.08 5.25 -4.24
C ALA A 47 -0.48 6.47 -4.95
N GLU A 48 -1.25 7.56 -5.08
CA GLU A 48 -0.77 8.79 -5.71
C GLU A 48 0.34 9.48 -4.90
N ARG A 49 0.22 9.51 -3.55
CA ARG A 49 1.26 10.06 -2.67
C ARG A 49 2.58 9.31 -2.80
N LEU A 50 2.50 7.98 -2.87
CA LEU A 50 3.67 7.13 -3.04
C LEU A 50 4.25 7.22 -4.46
N ALA A 51 3.41 7.26 -5.50
CA ALA A 51 3.83 7.45 -6.88
C ALA A 51 4.58 8.77 -7.07
N ALA A 52 4.11 9.86 -6.44
CA ALA A 52 4.77 11.18 -6.49
C ALA A 52 6.18 11.20 -5.84
N CYS A 53 6.52 10.17 -5.06
CA CYS A 53 7.85 10.02 -4.49
C CYS A 53 8.86 9.38 -5.47
N ILE A 54 8.38 8.74 -6.54
CA ILE A 54 9.18 7.96 -7.48
C ILE A 54 9.33 8.76 -8.78
N THR A 55 10.55 8.79 -9.30
CA THR A 55 10.85 9.40 -10.59
C THR A 55 10.47 8.44 -11.70
N ASP A 56 9.58 8.85 -12.61
CA ASP A 56 9.23 8.04 -13.78
C ASP A 56 10.06 8.49 -15.00
N PRO A 57 11.08 7.72 -15.42
CA PRO A 57 11.94 8.08 -16.55
C PRO A 57 11.31 7.75 -17.91
N ARG A 58 10.13 7.13 -17.95
CA ARG A 58 9.48 6.73 -19.20
C ARG A 58 9.05 7.96 -20.00
N ASP A 59 9.08 7.85 -21.32
CA ASP A 59 8.44 8.81 -22.21
C ASP A 59 6.92 8.81 -21.96
N ARG A 60 6.40 9.93 -21.45
CA ARG A 60 4.98 10.09 -21.07
C ARG A 60 4.03 9.79 -22.23
N ALA A 61 4.43 10.05 -23.48
CA ALA A 61 3.59 9.76 -24.65
C ALA A 61 3.39 8.25 -24.89
N ARG A 62 4.23 7.40 -24.28
CA ARG A 62 4.20 5.94 -24.42
C ARG A 62 3.70 5.24 -23.15
N VAL A 63 3.32 5.99 -22.12
CA VAL A 63 2.82 5.44 -20.86
C VAL A 63 1.36 5.02 -21.04
N ALA A 64 1.10 3.71 -20.95
CA ALA A 64 -0.25 3.16 -20.93
C ALA A 64 -0.87 3.12 -19.52
N HIS A 65 -0.03 3.06 -18.48
CA HIS A 65 -0.41 2.99 -17.09
C HIS A 65 0.46 3.92 -16.25
N ASP A 66 -0.17 4.95 -15.68
CA ASP A 66 0.47 5.86 -14.75
C ASP A 66 0.92 5.12 -13.48
N LEU A 67 1.95 5.63 -12.82
CA LEU A 67 2.53 4.94 -11.66
C LEU A 67 1.55 4.83 -10.48
N GLY A 68 0.69 5.84 -10.28
CA GLY A 68 -0.37 5.80 -9.27
C GLY A 68 -1.36 4.65 -9.52
N ASP A 69 -1.74 4.42 -10.78
CA ASP A 69 -2.58 3.29 -11.18
C ASP A 69 -1.89 1.94 -10.93
N ILE A 70 -0.60 1.83 -11.25
CA ILE A 70 0.18 0.61 -11.03
C ILE A 70 0.24 0.29 -9.53
N LEU A 71 0.60 1.28 -8.70
CA LEU A 71 0.66 1.12 -7.25
C LEU A 71 -0.71 0.82 -6.64
N ARG A 72 -1.77 1.49 -7.11
CA ARG A 72 -3.15 1.24 -6.65
C ARG A 72 -3.57 -0.20 -6.96
N ALA A 73 -3.37 -0.67 -8.19
CA ALA A 73 -3.67 -2.06 -8.56
C ALA A 73 -2.93 -3.03 -7.64
N ARG A 74 -1.66 -2.74 -7.34
CA ARG A 74 -0.86 -3.58 -6.46
C ARG A 74 -1.37 -3.66 -5.04
N MET A 75 -1.65 -2.50 -4.44
CA MET A 75 -2.17 -2.42 -3.07
C MET A 75 -3.49 -3.18 -2.94
N LEU A 76 -4.37 -3.02 -3.94
CA LEU A 76 -5.65 -3.73 -3.97
C LEU A 76 -5.47 -5.24 -4.14
N ALA A 77 -4.55 -5.68 -5.00
CA ALA A 77 -4.24 -7.09 -5.18
C ALA A 77 -3.73 -7.73 -3.87
N ILE A 78 -2.77 -7.09 -3.18
CA ILE A 78 -2.28 -7.54 -1.86
C ILE A 78 -3.44 -7.63 -0.87
N ALA A 79 -4.28 -6.59 -0.80
CA ALA A 79 -5.41 -6.58 0.13
C ALA A 79 -6.50 -7.62 -0.19
N CYS A 80 -6.54 -8.15 -1.42
CA CYS A 80 -7.43 -9.24 -1.82
C CYS A 80 -6.77 -10.63 -1.73
N GLY A 81 -5.52 -10.74 -1.25
CA GLY A 81 -4.81 -12.02 -1.10
C GLY A 81 -4.01 -12.47 -2.34
N TYR A 82 -3.63 -11.53 -3.19
CA TYR A 82 -2.80 -11.75 -4.38
C TYR A 82 -1.41 -11.11 -4.20
N GLU A 83 -0.75 -11.40 -3.08
CA GLU A 83 0.53 -10.80 -2.70
C GLU A 83 1.73 -11.25 -3.53
N ASP A 84 1.70 -12.43 -4.17
CA ASP A 84 2.79 -12.92 -5.04
C ASP A 84 2.84 -12.24 -6.42
N ALA A 85 1.78 -11.50 -6.77
CA ALA A 85 1.57 -10.80 -8.03
C ALA A 85 1.33 -11.71 -9.26
N ASP A 86 1.34 -13.04 -9.13
CA ASP A 86 1.24 -13.97 -10.26
C ASP A 86 -0.12 -13.87 -10.99
N ASP A 87 -1.19 -13.63 -10.24
CA ASP A 87 -2.54 -13.49 -10.78
C ASP A 87 -2.78 -12.17 -11.54
N LEU A 88 -1.85 -11.21 -11.52
CA LEU A 88 -2.06 -9.90 -12.14
C LEU A 88 -2.29 -9.96 -13.66
N ASP A 89 -1.77 -10.98 -14.35
CA ASP A 89 -2.04 -11.18 -15.78
C ASP A 89 -3.49 -11.61 -16.06
N THR A 90 -4.14 -12.23 -15.08
CA THR A 90 -5.58 -12.52 -15.11
C THR A 90 -6.38 -11.33 -14.59
N LEU A 91 -6.06 -10.81 -13.39
CA LEU A 91 -6.78 -9.73 -12.70
C LEU A 91 -6.80 -8.42 -13.49
N ARG A 92 -5.83 -8.17 -14.37
CA ARG A 92 -5.85 -7.00 -15.26
C ARG A 92 -7.07 -6.96 -16.20
N HIS A 93 -7.74 -8.08 -16.39
CA HIS A 93 -8.97 -8.20 -17.17
C HIS A 93 -10.23 -8.29 -16.32
N ASP A 94 -10.11 -8.49 -15.00
CA ASP A 94 -11.23 -8.62 -14.08
C ASP A 94 -12.07 -7.31 -14.05
N PRO A 95 -13.41 -7.41 -14.15
CA PRO A 95 -14.27 -6.23 -14.18
C PRO A 95 -14.28 -5.46 -12.85
N GLY A 96 -14.14 -6.12 -11.69
CA GLY A 96 -14.08 -5.50 -10.38
C GLY A 96 -12.81 -4.67 -10.20
N PHE A 97 -11.64 -5.24 -10.50
CA PHE A 97 -10.36 -4.56 -10.48
C PHE A 97 -10.30 -3.38 -11.47
N LYS A 98 -10.84 -3.55 -12.69
CA LYS A 98 -10.95 -2.42 -13.62
C LYS A 98 -11.78 -1.28 -13.05
N LEU A 99 -12.95 -1.58 -12.45
CA LEU A 99 -13.81 -0.57 -11.82
C LEU A 99 -13.12 0.08 -10.61
N ALA A 100 -12.39 -0.69 -9.81
CA ALA A 100 -11.63 -0.16 -8.66
C ALA A 100 -10.59 0.89 -9.06
N LEU A 101 -10.03 0.79 -10.27
CA LEU A 101 -9.13 1.79 -10.84
C LEU A 101 -9.85 2.85 -11.70
N GLY A 102 -11.18 2.93 -11.62
CA GLY A 102 -11.97 3.89 -12.38
C GLY A 102 -11.98 3.63 -13.90
N LYS A 103 -11.72 2.38 -14.32
CA LYS A 103 -11.71 1.96 -15.73
C LYS A 103 -12.98 1.19 -16.07
N LEU A 104 -13.39 1.31 -17.33
CA LEU A 104 -14.55 0.55 -17.83
C LEU A 104 -14.20 -0.95 -17.92
N PRO A 105 -15.05 -1.85 -17.43
CA PRO A 105 -14.86 -3.30 -17.57
C PRO A 105 -14.60 -3.75 -19.01
N GLY A 106 -15.35 -3.16 -19.95
CA GLY A 106 -15.24 -3.41 -21.39
C GLY A 106 -14.18 -2.59 -22.12
N GLY A 107 -13.36 -1.80 -21.42
CA GLY A 107 -12.24 -1.08 -22.02
C GLY A 107 -11.22 -2.03 -22.64
N ALA A 108 -10.72 -1.67 -23.82
CA ALA A 108 -9.75 -2.45 -24.59
C ALA A 108 -8.40 -2.61 -23.88
N ILE A 109 -7.98 -1.58 -23.14
CA ILE A 109 -6.74 -1.58 -22.35
C ILE A 109 -7.05 -2.17 -20.97
N GLY A 110 -6.34 -3.23 -20.60
CA GLY A 110 -6.37 -3.83 -19.25
C GLY A 110 -5.64 -2.99 -18.20
N LEU A 111 -5.51 -3.53 -16.99
CA LEU A 111 -4.57 -2.98 -16.00
C LEU A 111 -3.13 -3.38 -16.35
N ALA A 112 -2.18 -2.89 -15.54
CA ALA A 112 -0.79 -3.29 -15.63
C ALA A 112 -0.65 -4.81 -15.46
N SER A 113 0.18 -5.42 -16.31
CA SER A 113 0.52 -6.85 -16.26
C SER A 113 1.48 -7.17 -15.11
N GLN A 114 1.63 -8.45 -14.79
CA GLN A 114 2.57 -8.92 -13.78
C GLN A 114 4.01 -8.42 -14.06
N PRO A 115 4.56 -8.52 -15.30
CA PRO A 115 5.93 -8.06 -15.56
C PRO A 115 6.08 -6.53 -15.46
N THR A 116 4.99 -5.78 -15.62
CA THR A 116 4.99 -4.32 -15.39
C THR A 116 5.06 -4.04 -13.89
N MET A 117 4.34 -4.83 -13.09
CA MET A 117 4.35 -4.70 -11.64
C MET A 117 5.73 -4.96 -11.05
N SER A 118 6.35 -6.11 -11.37
CA SER A 118 7.65 -6.47 -10.81
C SER A 118 8.74 -5.45 -11.16
N ARG A 119 8.68 -4.83 -12.35
CA ARG A 119 9.60 -3.74 -12.73
C ARG A 119 9.46 -2.54 -11.80
N TRP A 120 8.22 -2.15 -11.48
CA TRP A 120 7.96 -0.99 -10.63
C TRP A 120 8.13 -1.25 -9.14
N GLU A 121 7.97 -2.48 -8.67
CA GLU A 121 8.32 -2.84 -7.29
C GLU A 121 9.83 -2.72 -7.03
N ASN A 122 10.65 -3.01 -8.05
CA ASN A 122 12.11 -2.97 -7.97
C ASN A 122 12.73 -1.65 -8.46
N ALA A 123 11.93 -0.71 -8.98
CA ALA A 123 12.41 0.54 -9.53
C ALA A 123 12.85 1.59 -8.48
N PRO A 124 12.14 1.78 -7.34
CA PRO A 124 12.46 2.84 -6.40
C PRO A 124 13.87 2.70 -5.82
N THR A 125 14.62 3.80 -5.87
CA THR A 125 15.91 3.90 -5.20
C THR A 125 15.74 4.01 -3.68
N THR A 126 16.81 3.77 -2.92
CA THR A 126 16.79 3.99 -1.45
C THR A 126 16.34 5.41 -1.06
N ARG A 127 16.69 6.42 -1.87
CA ARG A 127 16.26 7.81 -1.62
C ARG A 127 14.75 7.96 -1.79
N GLU A 128 14.17 7.32 -2.81
CA GLU A 128 12.74 7.36 -3.07
C GLU A 128 11.98 6.55 -2.01
N LEU A 129 12.50 5.40 -1.57
CA LEU A 129 11.96 4.66 -0.44
C LEU A 129 11.91 5.51 0.85
N VAL A 130 12.96 6.28 1.14
CA VAL A 130 12.95 7.22 2.30
C VAL A 130 11.89 8.31 2.13
N ARG A 131 11.69 8.83 0.90
CA ARG A 131 10.62 9.80 0.62
C ARG A 131 9.23 9.17 0.81
N MET A 132 9.05 7.94 0.35
CA MET A 132 7.82 7.16 0.53
C MET A 132 7.49 6.94 2.01
N THR A 133 8.48 6.57 2.83
CA THR A 133 8.30 6.51 4.29
C THR A 133 7.85 7.87 4.85
N GLY A 134 8.45 8.96 4.37
CA GLY A 134 8.04 10.32 4.75
C GLY A 134 6.58 10.62 4.38
N ALA A 135 6.11 10.18 3.20
CA ALA A 135 4.74 10.35 2.76
C ALA A 135 3.73 9.54 3.60
N LEU A 136 4.11 8.36 4.09
CA LEU A 136 3.29 7.60 5.04
C LEU A 136 3.18 8.32 6.39
N VAL A 137 4.28 8.87 6.90
CA VAL A 137 4.27 9.68 8.13
C VAL A 137 3.42 10.95 7.94
N ASP A 138 3.49 11.61 6.79
CA ASP A 138 2.63 12.75 6.48
C ASP A 138 1.14 12.38 6.49
N LEU A 139 0.80 11.22 5.92
CA LEU A 139 -0.57 10.72 5.91
C LEU A 139 -1.05 10.45 7.34
N TYR A 140 -0.21 9.83 8.17
CA TYR A 140 -0.49 9.67 9.60
C TYR A 140 -0.71 11.02 10.29
N CYS A 141 0.17 12.01 10.10
CA CYS A 141 0.02 13.31 10.74
C CYS A 141 -1.25 14.05 10.27
N ALA A 142 -1.56 13.98 8.97
CA ALA A 142 -2.76 14.57 8.38
C ALA A 142 -4.07 13.88 8.79
N SER A 143 -4.00 12.67 9.35
CA SER A 143 -5.17 11.95 9.86
C SER A 143 -5.73 12.53 11.17
N TYR A 144 -4.99 13.44 11.81
CA TYR A 144 -5.44 14.17 12.99
C TYR A 144 -6.10 15.50 12.60
N PRO A 145 -7.26 15.86 13.17
CA PRO A 145 -7.92 17.14 12.90
C PRO A 145 -7.08 18.36 13.33
N ALA A 146 -6.23 18.19 14.34
CA ALA A 146 -5.28 19.19 14.84
C ALA A 146 -4.07 18.48 15.47
N PRO A 147 -2.90 19.12 15.59
CA PRO A 147 -1.74 18.55 16.27
C PRO A 147 -2.10 18.10 17.71
N PRO A 148 -1.84 16.83 18.07
CA PRO A 148 -2.15 16.32 19.41
C PRO A 148 -1.18 16.91 20.45
N ALA A 149 -1.62 17.09 21.70
CA ALA A 149 -0.71 17.54 22.77
C ALA A 149 0.40 16.54 23.05
N ALA A 150 0.10 15.24 22.94
CA ALA A 150 1.06 14.15 23.09
C ALA A 150 0.70 12.95 22.22
N VAL A 151 1.70 12.20 21.78
CA VAL A 151 1.56 10.88 21.14
C VAL A 151 2.59 9.91 21.73
N THR A 152 2.19 8.65 21.83
CA THR A 152 3.10 7.55 22.16
C THR A 152 3.19 6.62 20.95
N LEU A 153 4.42 6.36 20.51
CA LEU A 153 4.71 5.52 19.37
C LEU A 153 5.32 4.21 19.86
N ASP A 154 4.66 3.11 19.55
CA ASP A 154 5.20 1.77 19.70
C ASP A 154 6.15 1.48 18.55
N ILE A 155 7.34 0.98 18.86
CA ILE A 155 8.36 0.61 17.87
C ILE A 155 8.76 -0.82 18.17
N ASP A 156 8.21 -1.74 17.40
CA ASP A 156 8.48 -3.17 17.57
C ASP A 156 9.16 -3.73 16.32
N GLU A 157 10.02 -4.73 16.52
CA GLU A 157 10.46 -5.57 15.43
C GLU A 157 9.57 -6.81 15.31
N THR A 158 9.25 -7.18 14.07
CA THR A 158 8.53 -8.41 13.74
C THR A 158 9.40 -9.25 12.81
N VAL A 159 9.52 -10.53 13.14
CA VAL A 159 10.24 -11.52 12.32
C VAL A 159 9.40 -11.89 11.10
N ASP A 160 10.03 -11.86 9.94
CA ASP A 160 9.45 -12.35 8.68
C ASP A 160 10.38 -13.42 8.10
N ILE A 161 9.99 -14.67 8.26
CA ILE A 161 10.79 -15.84 7.85
C ILE A 161 10.79 -15.93 6.34
N VAL A 162 11.97 -16.04 5.75
CA VAL A 162 12.10 -16.09 4.30
C VAL A 162 12.20 -17.51 3.77
N HIS A 163 11.56 -17.73 2.63
CA HIS A 163 11.77 -18.93 1.83
C HIS A 163 12.83 -18.68 0.75
N GLY A 164 13.70 -19.66 0.52
CA GLY A 164 14.74 -19.59 -0.50
C GLY A 164 15.89 -18.65 -0.13
N GLY A 165 16.45 -17.93 -1.10
CA GLY A 165 17.66 -17.10 -1.01
C GLY A 165 17.44 -15.61 -1.31
N GLN A 166 16.32 -15.02 -0.87
CA GLN A 166 15.95 -13.63 -1.14
C GLN A 166 17.04 -12.61 -0.75
N GLN A 167 17.16 -11.52 -1.50
CA GLN A 167 18.12 -10.45 -1.21
C GLN A 167 17.87 -9.86 0.20
N LEU A 168 18.93 -9.41 0.87
CA LEU A 168 18.90 -8.74 2.19
C LEU A 168 18.43 -9.60 3.38
N SER A 169 17.91 -10.81 3.15
CA SER A 169 17.56 -11.70 4.26
C SER A 169 18.80 -12.35 4.85
N PHE A 170 18.80 -12.51 6.18
CA PHE A 170 19.99 -12.89 6.95
C PHE A 170 19.63 -13.87 8.05
N TRP A 171 20.58 -14.71 8.46
CA TRP A 171 20.38 -15.61 9.60
C TRP A 171 20.32 -14.81 10.90
N ASN A 172 19.29 -15.06 11.71
CA ASN A 172 19.16 -14.48 13.03
C ASN A 172 19.27 -15.56 14.11
N GLY A 173 20.28 -15.45 14.97
CA GLY A 173 20.54 -16.45 16.01
C GLY A 173 19.50 -16.49 17.14
N HIS A 174 18.75 -15.40 17.36
CA HIS A 174 17.68 -15.38 18.37
C HIS A 174 16.44 -16.15 17.89
N TYR A 175 16.06 -15.95 16.62
CA TYR A 175 14.91 -16.63 16.02
C TYR A 175 15.25 -18.03 15.46
N GLY A 176 16.53 -18.33 15.26
CA GLY A 176 16.97 -19.61 14.69
C GLY A 176 16.55 -19.78 13.23
N GLU A 177 16.36 -18.68 12.52
CA GLU A 177 15.81 -18.66 11.17
C GLU A 177 16.52 -17.65 10.27
N ARG A 178 16.41 -17.86 8.95
CA ARG A 178 16.75 -16.83 7.96
C ARG A 178 15.52 -15.93 7.78
N CYS A 179 15.67 -14.63 8.03
CA CYS A 179 14.53 -13.73 8.07
C CYS A 179 14.86 -12.30 7.63
N PHE A 180 13.80 -11.49 7.55
CA PHE A 180 13.85 -10.05 7.72
C PHE A 180 13.39 -9.69 9.15
N LEU A 181 13.81 -8.51 9.63
CA LEU A 181 13.33 -7.94 10.89
C LEU A 181 12.68 -6.59 10.60
N LEU A 182 11.39 -6.63 10.29
CA LEU A 182 10.62 -5.44 9.96
C LEU A 182 10.41 -4.62 11.22
N ILE A 183 10.68 -3.32 11.17
CA ILE A 183 10.28 -2.39 12.22
C ILE A 183 8.89 -1.87 11.87
N HIS A 184 7.96 -2.07 12.78
CA HIS A 184 6.63 -1.49 12.71
C HIS A 184 6.49 -0.37 13.74
N VAL A 185 5.92 0.75 13.31
CA VAL A 185 5.64 1.88 14.19
C VAL A 185 4.15 2.17 14.22
N TYR A 186 3.57 2.11 15.42
CA TYR A 186 2.15 2.37 15.63
C TYR A 186 1.93 3.47 16.66
N ASP A 187 0.90 4.27 16.43
CA ASP A 187 0.35 5.15 17.45
C ASP A 187 -0.47 4.32 18.45
N THR A 188 -0.05 4.27 19.70
CA THR A 188 -0.65 3.37 20.70
C THR A 188 -2.10 3.72 21.04
N ALA A 189 -2.48 5.00 20.92
CA ALA A 189 -3.81 5.46 21.32
C ALA A 189 -4.86 5.16 20.23
N THR A 190 -4.44 5.21 18.97
CA THR A 190 -5.34 5.07 17.82
C THR A 190 -5.17 3.77 17.04
N GLY A 191 -4.08 3.03 17.28
CA GLY A 191 -3.69 1.87 16.50
C GLY A 191 -3.26 2.23 15.06
N ARG A 192 -3.08 3.52 14.74
CA ARG A 192 -2.76 3.95 13.37
C ARG A 192 -1.31 3.58 13.03
N PRO A 193 -1.06 2.98 11.85
CA PRO A 193 0.29 2.77 11.37
C PRO A 193 0.95 4.11 11.04
N VAL A 194 2.18 4.28 11.49
CA VAL A 194 2.96 5.51 11.29
C VAL A 194 4.05 5.31 10.25
N ALA A 195 4.82 4.22 10.37
CA ALA A 195 5.88 3.88 9.45
C ALA A 195 6.19 2.37 9.52
N MET A 196 6.49 1.78 8.37
CA MET A 196 7.00 0.42 8.25
C MET A 196 8.36 0.45 7.57
N LEU A 197 9.31 -0.32 8.10
CA LEU A 197 10.66 -0.41 7.55
C LEU A 197 11.08 -1.87 7.49
N LEU A 198 11.25 -2.37 6.26
CA LEU A 198 11.91 -3.65 6.02
C LEU A 198 13.40 -3.51 6.31
N ARG A 199 13.93 -4.37 7.19
CA ARG A 199 15.36 -4.48 7.46
C ARG A 199 15.86 -5.89 7.24
N THR A 200 17.16 -5.98 7.00
CA THR A 200 17.88 -7.26 6.99
C THR A 200 17.70 -7.97 8.33
N GLY A 201 17.65 -9.30 8.34
CA GLY A 201 17.47 -10.13 9.55
C GLY A 201 18.57 -10.03 10.63
N LYS A 202 19.52 -9.11 10.51
CA LYS A 202 20.56 -8.87 11.52
C LYS A 202 20.02 -7.99 12.66
N THR A 203 20.51 -8.23 13.87
CA THR A 203 20.29 -7.33 15.01
C THR A 203 20.77 -5.91 14.66
N PRO A 204 19.93 -4.87 14.85
CA PRO A 204 20.33 -3.49 14.56
C PRO A 204 21.52 -3.07 15.43
N SER A 205 22.39 -2.21 14.88
CA SER A 205 23.25 -1.40 15.74
C SER A 205 22.46 -0.25 16.36
N GLY A 206 22.86 0.24 17.53
CA GLY A 206 22.23 1.41 18.15
C GLY A 206 22.26 2.66 17.25
N ALA A 207 23.30 2.82 16.43
CA ALA A 207 23.41 3.90 15.46
C ALA A 207 22.38 3.80 14.33
N GLU A 208 22.10 2.57 13.87
CA GLU A 208 21.08 2.29 12.86
C GLU A 208 19.68 2.62 13.40
N THR A 209 19.33 2.12 14.58
CA THR A 209 18.06 2.40 15.26
C THR A 209 17.88 3.90 15.50
N ALA A 210 18.89 4.58 16.04
CA ALA A 210 18.86 6.03 16.25
C ALA A 210 18.70 6.80 14.92
N GLY A 211 19.23 6.28 13.81
CA GLY A 211 19.04 6.83 12.47
C GLY A 211 17.58 6.82 12.02
N HIS A 212 16.91 5.67 12.18
CA HIS A 212 15.49 5.51 11.83
C HIS A 212 14.58 6.37 12.71
N VAL A 213 14.76 6.30 14.03
CA VAL A 213 14.00 7.10 15.00
C VAL A 213 14.18 8.59 14.74
N ARG A 214 15.40 9.07 14.51
CA ARG A 214 15.66 10.49 14.23
C ARG A 214 14.92 10.98 12.98
N ARG A 215 14.85 10.17 11.91
CA ARG A 215 14.14 10.54 10.67
C ARG A 215 12.63 10.60 10.91
N LEU A 216 12.07 9.62 11.61
CA LEU A 216 10.67 9.57 12.00
C LEU A 216 10.27 10.80 12.81
N ILE A 217 10.98 11.04 13.93
CA ILE A 217 10.70 12.17 14.83
C ILE A 217 10.81 13.51 14.10
N ARG A 218 11.85 13.69 13.28
CA ARG A 218 12.01 14.93 12.50
C ARG A 218 10.84 15.17 11.56
N ARG A 219 10.32 14.12 10.91
CA ARG A 219 9.17 14.25 10.01
C ARG A 219 7.90 14.59 10.79
N ILE A 220 7.62 13.90 11.89
CA ILE A 220 6.47 14.22 12.76
C ILE A 220 6.57 15.67 13.28
N ARG A 221 7.74 16.09 13.77
CA ARG A 221 7.98 17.47 14.25
C ARG A 221 7.74 18.55 13.19
N SER A 222 7.88 18.23 11.90
CA SER A 222 7.56 19.19 10.84
C SER A 222 6.06 19.48 10.71
N HIS A 223 5.20 18.56 11.18
CA HIS A 223 3.75 18.78 11.28
C HIS A 223 3.36 19.27 12.67
N TRP A 224 4.01 18.73 13.69
CA TRP A 224 3.63 18.84 15.09
C TRP A 224 4.81 19.37 15.93
N PRO A 225 5.13 20.67 15.81
CA PRO A 225 6.34 21.24 16.41
C PRO A 225 6.35 21.14 17.93
N ASP A 226 5.19 21.25 18.57
CA ASP A 226 5.07 21.36 20.03
C ASP A 226 4.55 20.08 20.72
N SER A 227 4.13 19.07 19.97
CA SER A 227 3.57 17.83 20.53
C SER A 227 4.60 17.05 21.34
N HIS A 228 4.24 16.53 22.51
CA HIS A 228 5.10 15.61 23.23
C HIS A 228 5.15 14.25 22.51
N ILE A 229 6.33 13.70 22.21
CA ILE A 229 6.47 12.42 21.52
C ILE A 229 7.18 11.44 22.45
N THR A 230 6.46 10.40 22.88
CA THR A 230 6.99 9.29 23.66
C THR A 230 7.27 8.12 22.74
N LEU A 231 8.41 7.45 22.92
CA LEU A 231 8.72 6.19 22.24
C LEU A 231 8.63 5.04 23.23
N ARG A 232 8.02 3.94 22.81
CA ARG A 232 7.95 2.67 23.53
C ARG A 232 8.48 1.56 22.61
N GLY A 233 9.20 0.60 23.17
CA GLY A 233 9.77 -0.57 22.50
C GLY A 233 10.56 -1.40 23.50
#